data_AF-A0A671XEN2-F1
#
_entry.id   AF-A0A671XEN2-F1
#
_cell.length_a   1.000
_cell.length_b   1.000
_cell.length_c   1.000
_cell.angle_alpha   90.00
_cell.angle_beta   90.00
_cell.angle_gamma   90.00
#
_symmetry.space_group_name_H-M   'P 1'
#
loop_
_entity.id
_entity.type
_entity.pdbx_description
1 polymer ?
#
loop_
_entity_poly.entity_id
_entity_poly.type
_entity_poly.pdbx_seq_one_letter_code
_entity_poly.pdbx_strand_id
1 'polypeptide(L)'
;KLGVLKLRLTRPLFLGVAPKFACSHWIGVPGEIRGYEKAHRMYGKLPWADLFQPTIKLAREGFPVPPVQGRYIHKYISNATQKLRELFSDQSGNLLKAGDIVKFKKLADTLEVIAEKGADEFYSGRIAQDLISDIQEAGGTLTAEDLEEYAVTVTDAWAVPLGEYQMYIPPPPAGATVLSLILNILKGYQLSPASLSGEKKTLAYHRYIEAFKFANGLKKYIRDPKFVSEELAKKFTTDSFADHIRSLIRDKTLDPEIYNIAPSVDGVGTTHLSVLAEDGSAVSVSSTINHIFGSKIFSPRTGIILNDELSDFCGRVNQISPGNQISTTPSSTFISQSWNTSASQSQSKLLLLIYQDCSFNIHFNTY
;
A
#
# COMPACT_ATOMS: atom_id res chain seq x y z
N LYS A 1 12.77 0.27 -19.60
CA LYS A 1 11.55 1.04 -19.19
C LYS A 1 11.08 0.45 -17.86
N LEU A 2 11.04 1.24 -16.79
CA LEU A 2 10.48 0.83 -15.50
C LEU A 2 8.97 1.12 -15.54
N GLY A 3 8.15 0.07 -15.66
CA GLY A 3 6.69 0.19 -15.64
C GLY A 3 6.18 0.07 -14.20
N VAL A 4 5.26 0.94 -13.81
CA VAL A 4 4.53 0.82 -12.53
C VAL A 4 3.17 0.23 -12.83
N LEU A 5 2.88 -0.91 -12.21
CA LEU A 5 1.54 -1.47 -12.23
C LEU A 5 0.73 -0.86 -11.09
N LYS A 6 -0.38 -0.18 -11.41
CA LYS A 6 -1.29 0.40 -10.41
C LYS A 6 -2.64 -0.29 -10.43
N LEU A 7 -3.03 -0.81 -9.29
CA LEU A 7 -4.38 -1.28 -9.05
C LEU A 7 -5.32 -0.08 -9.09
N ARG A 8 -6.33 -0.11 -9.98
CA ARG A 8 -7.37 0.94 -10.06
C ARG A 8 -8.52 0.58 -9.11
N LEU A 9 -9.57 1.38 -9.03
CA LEU A 9 -10.88 1.01 -8.49
C LEU A 9 -11.91 1.43 -9.54
N THR A 10 -13.00 0.68 -9.68
CA THR A 10 -14.19 1.15 -10.39
C THR A 10 -15.32 1.26 -9.38
N ARG A 11 -15.81 2.52 -9.25
CA ARG A 11 -16.91 3.00 -8.42
C ARG A 11 -16.77 2.78 -6.89
N PRO A 12 -16.91 3.87 -6.12
CA PRO A 12 -17.75 3.78 -4.93
C PRO A 12 -19.08 4.49 -5.17
N LEU A 13 -20.19 3.79 -4.93
CA LEU A 13 -21.50 4.42 -4.78
C LEU A 13 -21.79 4.54 -3.28
N PHE A 14 -21.86 5.77 -2.80
CA PHE A 14 -22.73 6.15 -1.69
C PHE A 14 -23.82 7.05 -2.26
N LEU A 15 -25.06 6.55 -2.27
CA LEU A 15 -26.26 7.38 -2.37
C LEU A 15 -26.85 7.44 -0.96
N GLY A 16 -26.64 8.58 -0.29
CA GLY A 16 -27.26 8.88 1.00
C GLY A 16 -26.27 9.26 2.09
N VAL A 17 -26.63 10.29 2.85
CA VAL A 17 -25.92 10.73 4.06
C VAL A 17 -25.90 9.56 5.03
N ALA A 18 -24.75 8.89 5.20
CA ALA A 18 -24.61 7.87 6.22
C ALA A 18 -24.62 8.54 7.61
N PRO A 19 -25.36 7.98 8.59
CA PRO A 19 -25.25 8.41 9.97
C PRO A 19 -23.80 8.19 10.44
N LYS A 20 -23.36 8.94 11.46
CA LYS A 20 -22.01 9.02 12.03
C LYS A 20 -21.37 7.68 12.53
N PHE A 21 -21.81 6.51 12.06
CA PHE A 21 -21.29 5.20 12.48
C PHE A 21 -20.28 4.62 11.46
N ALA A 22 -19.00 4.73 11.86
CA ALA A 22 -17.82 3.93 11.56
C ALA A 22 -17.43 3.66 10.08
N CYS A 23 -16.81 4.66 9.46
CA CYS A 23 -16.01 4.56 8.22
C CYS A 23 -15.05 3.36 8.11
N SER A 24 -14.66 2.74 9.22
CA SER A 24 -13.71 1.62 9.30
C SER A 24 -14.20 0.32 8.65
N HIS A 25 -15.37 0.31 8.03
CA HIS A 25 -15.93 -0.85 7.33
C HIS A 25 -16.15 -0.59 5.84
N TRP A 26 -15.65 0.53 5.30
CA TRP A 26 -15.84 0.86 3.90
C TRP A 26 -14.88 0.06 3.02
N ILE A 27 -15.42 -0.89 2.28
CA ILE A 27 -14.67 -1.82 1.44
C ILE A 27 -14.49 -1.24 0.03
N GLY A 28 -13.27 -1.22 -0.49
CA GLY A 28 -12.99 -0.99 -1.90
C GLY A 28 -12.96 -2.28 -2.72
N VAL A 29 -13.22 -2.19 -4.03
CA VAL A 29 -13.10 -3.34 -4.93
C VAL A 29 -11.70 -3.98 -4.84
N PRO A 30 -11.56 -5.27 -4.49
CA PRO A 30 -10.26 -5.91 -4.38
C PRO A 30 -9.53 -5.99 -5.74
N GLY A 31 -8.38 -5.34 -5.82
CA GLY A 31 -7.63 -5.20 -7.07
C GLY A 31 -6.52 -6.21 -7.32
N GLU A 32 -6.01 -6.85 -6.27
CA GLU A 32 -4.73 -7.57 -6.32
C GLU A 32 -4.69 -8.67 -7.39
N ILE A 33 -5.74 -9.50 -7.50
CA ILE A 33 -5.78 -10.61 -8.46
C ILE A 33 -5.70 -10.10 -9.91
N ARG A 34 -6.46 -9.06 -10.27
CA ARG A 34 -6.36 -8.44 -11.61
C ARG A 34 -5.00 -7.79 -11.83
N GLY A 35 -4.39 -7.23 -10.79
CA GLY A 35 -3.03 -6.70 -10.85
C GLY A 35 -2.01 -7.76 -11.19
N TYR A 36 -2.02 -8.85 -10.42
CA TYR A 36 -1.12 -9.97 -10.65
C TYR A 36 -1.34 -10.62 -12.02
N GLU A 37 -2.58 -10.74 -12.47
CA GLU A 37 -2.87 -11.19 -13.84
C GLU A 37 -2.25 -10.25 -14.87
N LYS A 38 -2.44 -8.93 -14.73
CA LYS A 38 -1.88 -7.97 -15.68
C LYS A 38 -0.35 -8.00 -15.70
N ALA A 39 0.29 -8.10 -14.52
CA ALA A 39 1.73 -8.24 -14.41
C ALA A 39 2.23 -9.55 -15.05
N HIS A 40 1.53 -10.66 -14.80
CA HIS A 40 1.82 -11.97 -15.38
C HIS A 40 1.72 -11.96 -16.90
N ARG A 41 0.65 -11.38 -17.46
CA ARG A 41 0.50 -11.23 -18.93
C ARG A 41 1.59 -10.37 -19.56
N MET A 42 2.13 -9.38 -18.84
CA MET A 42 3.16 -8.48 -19.37
C MET A 42 4.58 -9.02 -19.21
N TYR A 43 4.88 -9.70 -18.10
CA TYR A 43 6.24 -10.01 -17.68
C TYR A 43 6.43 -11.45 -17.18
N GLY A 44 5.35 -12.21 -17.02
CA GLY A 44 5.36 -13.58 -16.50
C GLY A 44 6.00 -14.56 -17.47
N LYS A 45 6.76 -15.52 -16.91
CA LYS A 45 7.40 -16.61 -17.67
C LYS A 45 6.86 -17.99 -17.32
N LEU A 46 6.45 -18.19 -16.07
CA LEU A 46 5.87 -19.45 -15.59
C LEU A 46 4.37 -19.52 -15.90
N PRO A 47 3.77 -20.72 -16.03
CA PRO A 47 2.32 -20.88 -16.13
C PRO A 47 1.59 -20.21 -14.95
N TRP A 48 0.44 -19.57 -15.22
CA TRP A 48 -0.35 -18.87 -14.21
C TRP A 48 -0.69 -19.76 -13.02
N ALA A 49 -1.19 -20.97 -13.29
CA ALA A 49 -1.64 -21.92 -12.27
C ALA A 49 -0.52 -22.36 -11.31
N ASP A 50 0.72 -22.45 -11.81
CA ASP A 50 1.88 -22.91 -11.03
C ASP A 50 2.23 -21.92 -9.91
N LEU A 51 1.96 -20.63 -10.11
CA LEU A 51 2.24 -19.58 -9.14
C LEU A 51 1.36 -19.67 -7.88
N PHE A 52 0.23 -20.37 -7.95
CA PHE A 52 -0.71 -20.51 -6.84
C PHE A 52 -0.43 -21.74 -5.96
N GLN A 53 0.21 -22.77 -6.52
CA GLN A 53 0.34 -24.08 -5.87
C GLN A 53 0.97 -24.02 -4.47
N PRO A 54 2.05 -23.25 -4.23
CA PRO A 54 2.63 -23.15 -2.89
C PRO A 54 1.64 -22.54 -1.88
N THR A 55 0.90 -21.52 -2.28
CA THR A 55 -0.07 -20.82 -1.43
C THR A 55 -1.33 -21.66 -1.18
N ILE A 56 -1.84 -22.36 -2.20
CA ILE A 56 -2.97 -23.29 -2.07
C ILE A 56 -2.62 -24.37 -1.05
N LYS A 57 -1.43 -24.98 -1.17
CA LYS A 57 -0.96 -25.99 -0.22
C LYS A 57 -0.89 -25.44 1.20
N LEU A 58 -0.27 -24.27 1.38
CA LEU A 58 -0.14 -23.61 2.68
C LEU A 58 -1.50 -23.30 3.31
N ALA A 59 -2.45 -22.79 2.53
CA ALA A 59 -3.80 -22.47 2.98
C ALA A 59 -4.60 -23.73 3.36
N ARG A 60 -4.45 -24.82 2.60
CA ARG A 60 -5.19 -26.08 2.79
C ARG A 60 -4.65 -26.92 3.94
N GLU A 61 -3.33 -27.08 4.02
CA GLU A 61 -2.65 -27.86 5.06
C GLU A 61 -2.59 -27.10 6.39
N GLY A 62 -2.43 -25.77 6.30
CA GLY A 62 -2.28 -24.86 7.41
C GLY A 62 -0.83 -24.52 7.73
N PHE A 63 -0.65 -23.48 8.54
CA PHE A 63 0.65 -23.03 9.00
C PHE A 63 0.57 -22.54 10.46
N PRO A 64 1.69 -22.58 11.21
CA PRO A 64 1.72 -22.04 12.57
C PRO A 64 1.51 -20.52 12.51
N VAL A 65 0.55 -20.02 13.30
CA VAL A 65 0.26 -18.59 13.43
C VAL A 65 1.55 -17.86 13.83
N PRO A 66 2.05 -16.92 12.99
CA PRO A 66 3.26 -16.19 13.31
C PRO A 66 3.10 -15.34 14.58
N PRO A 67 4.19 -15.08 15.34
CA PRO A 67 4.11 -14.28 16.57
C PRO A 67 3.42 -12.93 16.41
N VAL A 68 3.64 -12.24 15.28
CA VAL A 68 2.99 -10.95 14.99
C VAL A 68 1.49 -11.11 14.79
N GLN A 69 1.05 -12.14 14.08
CA GLN A 69 -0.36 -12.41 13.82
C GLN A 69 -1.08 -12.81 15.11
N GLY A 70 -0.46 -13.66 15.94
CA GLY A 70 -1.02 -14.06 17.24
C GLY A 70 -1.31 -12.88 18.17
N ARG A 71 -0.42 -11.87 18.20
CA ARG A 71 -0.66 -10.62 18.96
C ARG A 71 -1.90 -9.88 18.46
N TYR A 72 -2.10 -9.85 17.15
CA TYR A 72 -3.20 -9.12 16.53
C TYR A 72 -4.54 -9.84 16.57
N ILE A 73 -4.55 -11.18 16.51
CA ILE A 73 -5.76 -11.99 16.71
C ILE A 73 -6.42 -11.61 18.04
N HIS A 74 -5.67 -11.67 19.15
CA HIS A 74 -6.21 -11.32 20.47
C HIS A 74 -6.61 -9.86 20.63
N LYS A 75 -5.96 -8.95 19.90
CA LYS A 75 -6.22 -7.51 20.01
C LYS A 75 -7.44 -7.06 19.21
N TYR A 76 -7.67 -7.63 18.04
CA TYR A 76 -8.60 -7.07 17.04
C TYR A 76 -9.81 -7.94 16.74
N ILE A 77 -9.76 -9.24 17.04
CA ILE A 77 -10.85 -10.19 16.81
C ILE A 77 -11.69 -10.31 18.07
N SER A 78 -13.00 -10.14 17.93
CA SER A 78 -13.97 -10.22 19.03
C SER A 78 -15.26 -10.91 18.58
N ASN A 79 -16.24 -11.03 19.49
CA ASN A 79 -17.55 -11.58 19.16
C ASN A 79 -18.34 -10.71 18.16
N ALA A 80 -17.97 -9.43 18.00
CA ALA A 80 -18.56 -8.57 16.97
C ALA A 80 -18.13 -8.96 15.54
N THR A 81 -17.07 -9.75 15.40
CA THR A 81 -16.52 -10.22 14.12
C THR A 81 -16.63 -11.74 14.04
N GLN A 82 -17.82 -12.28 14.32
CA GLN A 82 -18.04 -13.71 14.57
C GLN A 82 -17.50 -14.63 13.46
N LYS A 83 -17.80 -14.35 12.18
CA LYS A 83 -17.31 -15.15 11.05
C LYS A 83 -15.77 -15.18 10.97
N LEU A 84 -15.11 -14.05 11.23
CA LEU A 84 -13.64 -13.96 11.27
C LEU A 84 -13.07 -14.64 12.53
N ARG A 85 -13.78 -14.55 13.65
CA ARG A 85 -13.41 -15.21 14.91
C ARG A 85 -13.37 -16.73 14.74
N GLU A 86 -14.35 -17.29 14.03
CA GLU A 86 -14.42 -18.73 13.74
C GLU A 86 -13.19 -19.23 12.96
N LEU A 87 -12.68 -18.45 12.00
CA LEU A 87 -11.45 -18.77 11.27
C LEU A 87 -10.22 -18.90 12.19
N PHE A 88 -10.17 -18.09 13.25
CA PHE A 88 -9.07 -18.04 14.21
C PHE A 88 -9.45 -18.66 15.56
N SER A 89 -10.34 -19.65 15.58
CA SER A 89 -10.68 -20.39 16.79
C SER A 89 -10.33 -21.87 16.69
N ASP A 90 -9.92 -22.46 17.80
CA ASP A 90 -9.83 -23.91 17.94
C ASP A 90 -11.22 -24.57 18.03
N GLN A 91 -11.25 -25.90 18.10
CA GLN A 91 -12.50 -26.68 18.20
C GLN A 91 -13.27 -26.41 19.50
N SER A 92 -12.60 -25.90 20.53
CA SER A 92 -13.21 -25.51 21.81
C SER A 92 -13.68 -24.04 21.80
N GLY A 93 -13.51 -23.33 20.69
CA GLY A 93 -13.90 -21.93 20.53
C GLY A 93 -12.90 -20.93 21.11
N ASN A 94 -11.71 -21.34 21.55
CA ASN A 94 -10.67 -20.43 22.01
C ASN A 94 -9.93 -19.83 20.82
N LEU A 95 -9.55 -18.54 20.92
CA LEU A 95 -8.74 -17.90 19.89
C LEU A 95 -7.36 -18.56 19.79
N LEU A 96 -6.93 -18.81 18.55
CA LEU A 96 -5.61 -19.32 18.23
C LEU A 96 -4.51 -18.35 18.69
N LYS A 97 -3.43 -18.92 19.21
CA LYS A 97 -2.22 -18.24 19.66
C LYS A 97 -1.09 -18.44 18.67
N ALA A 98 -0.01 -17.68 18.86
CA ALA A 98 1.21 -17.90 18.09
C ALA A 98 1.70 -19.36 18.24
N GLY A 99 2.03 -20.00 17.13
CA GLY A 99 2.41 -21.42 17.06
C GLY A 99 1.27 -22.39 16.80
N ASP A 100 0.01 -22.03 17.12
CA ASP A 100 -1.15 -22.87 16.77
C ASP A 100 -1.35 -22.91 15.25
N ILE A 101 -1.91 -24.00 14.72
CA ILE A 101 -2.11 -24.15 13.27
C ILE A 101 -3.42 -23.49 12.84
N VAL A 102 -3.32 -22.50 11.95
CA VAL A 102 -4.47 -21.90 11.25
C VAL A 102 -4.61 -22.49 9.84
N LYS A 103 -5.85 -22.68 9.38
CA LYS A 103 -6.16 -23.22 8.04
C LYS A 103 -7.14 -22.32 7.30
N PHE A 104 -6.82 -21.98 6.06
CA PHE A 104 -7.66 -21.18 5.18
C PHE A 104 -8.24 -22.07 4.06
N LYS A 105 -8.92 -23.15 4.44
CA LYS A 105 -9.41 -24.17 3.48
C LYS A 105 -10.24 -23.57 2.34
N LYS A 106 -11.19 -22.68 2.68
CA LYS A 106 -12.05 -22.08 1.66
C LYS A 106 -11.28 -21.14 0.73
N LEU A 107 -10.27 -20.43 1.25
CA LEU A 107 -9.38 -19.64 0.43
C LEU A 107 -8.57 -20.52 -0.52
N ALA A 108 -8.14 -21.71 -0.07
CA ALA A 108 -7.45 -22.66 -0.94
C ALA A 108 -8.33 -23.08 -2.12
N ASP A 109 -9.62 -23.39 -1.89
CA ASP A 109 -10.57 -23.72 -2.97
C ASP A 109 -10.77 -22.55 -3.94
N THR A 110 -10.89 -21.33 -3.41
CA THR A 110 -10.99 -20.10 -4.21
C THR A 110 -9.76 -19.89 -5.08
N LEU A 111 -8.56 -20.04 -4.51
CA LEU A 111 -7.30 -19.89 -5.23
C LEU A 111 -7.09 -20.99 -6.27
N GLU A 112 -7.56 -22.21 -6.01
CA GLU A 112 -7.52 -23.34 -6.96
C GLU A 112 -8.38 -23.03 -8.20
N VAL A 113 -9.61 -22.53 -8.01
CA VAL A 113 -10.47 -22.09 -9.12
C VAL A 113 -9.85 -20.94 -9.92
N ILE A 114 -9.25 -19.94 -9.25
CA ILE A 114 -8.56 -18.82 -9.93
C ILE A 114 -7.32 -19.29 -10.69
N ALA A 115 -6.59 -20.27 -10.15
CA ALA A 115 -5.42 -20.85 -10.80
C ALA A 115 -5.82 -21.59 -12.09
N GLU A 116 -6.92 -22.34 -12.06
CA GLU A 116 -7.40 -23.15 -13.20
C GLU A 116 -8.13 -22.32 -14.27
N LYS A 117 -8.98 -21.39 -13.85
CA LYS A 117 -9.91 -20.68 -14.74
C LYS A 117 -9.52 -19.22 -15.01
N GLY A 118 -8.50 -18.72 -14.32
CA GLY A 118 -8.01 -17.35 -14.45
C GLY A 118 -8.71 -16.35 -13.53
N ALA A 119 -8.26 -15.09 -13.60
CA ALA A 119 -8.71 -14.02 -12.71
C ALA A 119 -10.20 -13.68 -12.88
N ASP A 120 -10.80 -13.92 -14.05
CA ASP A 120 -12.18 -13.54 -14.34
C ASP A 120 -13.19 -14.19 -13.39
N GLU A 121 -12.91 -15.37 -12.84
CA GLU A 121 -13.77 -15.99 -11.83
C GLU A 121 -13.99 -15.09 -10.60
N PHE A 122 -12.97 -14.31 -10.23
CA PHE A 122 -13.03 -13.37 -9.10
C PHE A 122 -13.87 -12.13 -9.40
N TYR A 123 -13.99 -11.72 -10.67
CA TYR A 123 -14.61 -10.44 -11.05
C TYR A 123 -15.99 -10.58 -11.70
N SER A 124 -16.25 -11.69 -12.41
CA SER A 124 -17.55 -11.94 -13.07
C SER A 124 -18.06 -13.38 -12.94
N GLY A 125 -17.26 -14.30 -12.38
CA GLY A 125 -17.62 -15.71 -12.23
C GLY A 125 -18.32 -16.05 -10.90
N ARG A 126 -18.22 -17.32 -10.51
CA ARG A 126 -18.93 -17.81 -9.32
C ARG A 126 -18.36 -17.24 -8.03
N ILE A 127 -17.04 -17.06 -7.96
CA ILE A 127 -16.37 -16.44 -6.80
C ILE A 127 -16.86 -15.00 -6.61
N ALA A 128 -17.02 -14.24 -7.70
CA ALA A 128 -17.57 -12.88 -7.64
C ALA A 128 -18.97 -12.86 -7.00
N GLN A 129 -19.86 -13.74 -7.43
CA GLN A 129 -21.23 -13.85 -6.89
C GLN A 129 -21.24 -14.22 -5.40
N ASP A 130 -20.43 -15.21 -5.02
CA ASP A 130 -20.33 -15.68 -3.63
C ASP A 130 -19.74 -14.59 -2.72
N LEU A 131 -18.73 -13.85 -3.20
CA LEU A 131 -18.11 -12.73 -2.49
C LEU A 131 -19.10 -11.58 -2.28
N ILE A 132 -19.80 -11.15 -3.33
CA ILE A 132 -20.79 -10.06 -3.25
C ILE A 132 -21.94 -10.43 -2.32
N SER A 133 -22.42 -11.67 -2.37
CA SER A 133 -23.46 -12.15 -1.45
C SER A 133 -23.01 -12.03 0.00
N ASP A 134 -21.79 -12.47 0.34
CA ASP A 134 -21.25 -12.35 1.70
C ASP A 134 -21.04 -10.88 2.13
N ILE A 135 -20.60 -10.01 1.22
CA ILE A 135 -20.40 -8.57 1.50
C ILE A 135 -21.76 -7.90 1.79
N GLN A 136 -22.78 -8.16 0.97
CA GLN A 136 -24.10 -7.56 1.13
C GLN A 136 -24.82 -8.08 2.37
N GLU A 137 -24.69 -9.37 2.69
CA GLU A 137 -25.17 -9.94 3.96
C GLU A 137 -24.51 -9.28 5.19
N ALA A 138 -23.26 -8.83 5.05
CA ALA A 138 -22.54 -8.10 6.10
C ALA A 138 -22.85 -6.59 6.12
N GLY A 139 -23.79 -6.11 5.28
CA GLY A 139 -24.19 -4.71 5.19
C GLY A 139 -23.30 -3.83 4.30
N GLY A 140 -22.40 -4.43 3.51
CA GLY A 140 -21.61 -3.73 2.51
C GLY A 140 -22.41 -3.36 1.26
N THR A 141 -21.89 -2.41 0.48
CA THR A 141 -22.61 -1.82 -0.67
C THR A 141 -22.01 -2.18 -2.03
N LEU A 142 -20.94 -2.98 -2.08
CA LEU A 142 -20.37 -3.42 -3.35
C LEU A 142 -21.35 -4.29 -4.15
N THR A 143 -21.35 -4.09 -5.46
CA THR A 143 -22.19 -4.81 -6.41
C THR A 143 -21.36 -5.70 -7.33
N ALA A 144 -22.02 -6.62 -8.06
CA ALA A 144 -21.34 -7.44 -9.06
C ALA A 144 -20.80 -6.57 -10.20
N GLU A 145 -21.54 -5.54 -10.58
CA GLU A 145 -21.16 -4.56 -11.59
C GLU A 145 -19.89 -3.80 -11.19
N ASP A 146 -19.72 -3.46 -9.91
CA ASP A 146 -18.50 -2.80 -9.43
C ASP A 146 -17.26 -3.68 -9.59
N LEU A 147 -17.39 -5.01 -9.34
CA LEU A 147 -16.33 -5.98 -9.59
C LEU A 147 -16.05 -6.14 -11.09
N GLU A 148 -17.10 -6.27 -11.90
CA GLU A 148 -16.97 -6.52 -13.35
C GLU A 148 -16.35 -5.32 -14.08
N GLU A 149 -16.72 -4.09 -13.72
CA GLU A 149 -16.14 -2.87 -14.31
C GLU A 149 -14.65 -2.68 -13.95
N TYR A 150 -14.13 -3.43 -12.97
CA TYR A 150 -12.78 -3.25 -12.45
C TYR A 150 -11.69 -3.54 -13.48
N ALA A 151 -10.84 -2.54 -13.68
CA ALA A 151 -9.66 -2.64 -14.53
C ALA A 151 -8.44 -2.12 -13.81
N VAL A 152 -7.26 -2.66 -14.14
CA VAL A 152 -5.95 -2.18 -13.65
C VAL A 152 -5.42 -1.09 -14.57
N THR A 153 -4.70 -0.11 -14.03
CA THR A 153 -4.03 0.93 -14.81
C THR A 153 -2.53 0.69 -14.80
N VAL A 154 -1.90 0.74 -15.97
CA VAL A 154 -0.44 0.74 -16.07
C VAL A 154 0.00 2.16 -16.35
N THR A 155 0.93 2.68 -15.56
CA THR A 155 1.46 4.05 -15.72
C THR A 155 2.98 4.03 -15.66
N ASP A 156 3.61 4.96 -16.36
CA ASP A 156 5.04 5.18 -16.19
C ASP A 156 5.36 5.73 -14.79
N ALA A 157 6.50 5.33 -14.25
CA ALA A 157 7.03 5.95 -13.04
C ALA A 157 7.40 7.41 -13.31
N TRP A 158 7.26 8.26 -12.30
CA TRP A 158 7.90 9.57 -12.31
C TRP A 158 9.38 9.41 -11.95
N ALA A 159 10.25 9.90 -12.83
CA ALA A 159 11.68 9.97 -12.59
C ALA A 159 12.00 11.30 -11.89
N VAL A 160 12.45 11.23 -10.64
CA VAL A 160 12.86 12.39 -9.84
C VAL A 160 14.36 12.36 -9.55
N PRO A 161 15.13 13.38 -9.95
CA PRO A 161 16.55 13.47 -9.61
C PRO A 161 16.77 13.57 -8.10
N LEU A 162 17.73 12.82 -7.56
CA LEU A 162 18.11 12.84 -6.15
C LEU A 162 19.64 12.81 -6.03
N GLY A 163 20.25 13.99 -6.16
CA GLY A 163 21.72 14.11 -6.21
C GLY A 163 22.26 13.41 -7.44
N GLU A 164 23.18 12.47 -7.25
CA GLU A 164 23.75 11.63 -8.33
C GLU A 164 22.87 10.43 -8.70
N TYR A 165 21.75 10.24 -8.01
CA TYR A 165 20.82 9.13 -8.23
C TYR A 165 19.56 9.60 -8.94
N GLN A 166 18.91 8.64 -9.61
CA GLN A 166 17.57 8.79 -10.18
C GLN A 166 16.59 7.96 -9.35
N MET A 167 15.61 8.62 -8.75
CA MET A 167 14.52 7.97 -8.05
C MET A 167 13.33 7.78 -9.00
N TYR A 168 12.70 6.61 -8.99
CA TYR A 168 11.48 6.30 -9.71
C TYR A 168 10.38 6.04 -8.70
N ILE A 169 9.32 6.84 -8.80
CA ILE A 169 8.17 6.77 -7.90
C ILE A 169 6.88 6.55 -8.69
N PRO A 170 5.89 5.84 -8.13
CA PRO A 170 4.55 5.85 -8.69
C PRO A 170 3.99 7.28 -8.66
N PRO A 171 3.34 7.74 -9.76
CA PRO A 171 2.59 8.99 -9.71
C PRO A 171 1.51 8.97 -8.62
N PRO A 172 0.85 10.10 -8.31
CA PRO A 172 -0.42 10.11 -7.60
C PRO A 172 -1.42 9.07 -8.18
N PRO A 173 -2.32 8.53 -7.35
CA PRO A 173 -2.62 8.94 -5.97
C PRO A 173 -1.64 8.36 -4.92
N ALA A 174 -0.64 7.57 -5.31
CA ALA A 174 0.36 7.03 -4.39
C ALA A 174 1.16 8.12 -3.67
N GLY A 175 1.44 7.93 -2.39
CA GLY A 175 2.11 8.91 -1.51
C GLY A 175 3.61 9.13 -1.76
N ALA A 176 4.19 8.55 -2.82
CA ALA A 176 5.62 8.56 -3.07
C ALA A 176 6.21 9.96 -3.36
N THR A 177 5.38 10.89 -3.81
CA THR A 177 5.76 12.30 -4.01
C THR A 177 6.05 13.03 -2.69
N VAL A 178 5.44 12.59 -1.58
CA VAL A 178 5.74 13.11 -0.23
C VAL A 178 7.15 12.70 0.19
N LEU A 179 7.52 11.44 -0.06
CA LEU A 179 8.89 10.95 0.14
C LEU A 179 9.90 11.77 -0.67
N SER A 180 9.58 12.04 -1.94
CA SER A 180 10.42 12.89 -2.79
C SER A 180 10.66 14.27 -2.21
N LEU A 181 9.63 14.91 -1.66
CA LEU A 181 9.74 16.22 -1.04
C LEU A 181 10.66 16.17 0.19
N ILE A 182 10.46 15.19 1.07
CA ILE A 182 11.28 15.01 2.28
C ILE A 182 12.75 14.87 1.89
N LEU A 183 13.05 14.00 0.93
CA LEU A 183 14.43 13.75 0.50
C LEU A 183 15.06 14.99 -0.14
N ASN A 184 14.34 15.74 -0.95
CA ASN A 184 14.86 16.98 -1.55
C ASN A 184 15.06 18.10 -0.50
N ILE A 185 14.23 18.20 0.52
CA ILE A 185 14.46 19.13 1.65
C ILE A 185 15.77 18.76 2.35
N LEU A 186 15.93 17.49 2.70
CA LEU A 186 17.11 16.98 3.42
C LEU A 186 18.39 17.06 2.60
N LYS A 187 18.29 16.89 1.28
CA LYS A 187 19.41 17.02 0.32
C LYS A 187 20.15 18.33 0.52
N GLY A 188 19.45 19.46 0.63
CA GLY A 188 20.09 20.76 0.77
C GLY A 188 20.71 21.05 2.14
N TYR A 189 20.48 20.21 3.15
CA TYR A 189 21.23 20.27 4.41
C TYR A 189 22.56 19.51 4.36
N GLN A 190 22.83 18.76 3.28
CA GLN A 190 24.08 18.03 3.06
C GLN A 190 24.47 17.18 4.27
N LEU A 191 23.48 16.45 4.82
CA LEU A 191 23.68 15.59 5.97
C LEU A 191 24.65 14.45 5.61
N SER A 192 25.59 14.18 6.51
CA SER A 192 26.54 13.08 6.40
C SER A 192 26.40 12.15 7.61
N PRO A 193 26.99 10.94 7.59
CA PRO A 193 27.03 10.08 8.77
C PRO A 193 27.57 10.78 10.03
N ALA A 194 28.55 11.68 9.86
CA ALA A 194 29.09 12.48 10.95
C ALA A 194 28.05 13.43 11.58
N SER A 195 27.08 13.93 10.78
CA SER A 195 25.98 14.76 11.27
C SER A 195 25.04 14.02 12.23
N LEU A 196 25.00 12.68 12.20
CA LEU A 196 24.17 11.85 13.08
C LEU A 196 24.90 11.43 14.38
N SER A 197 26.08 12.00 14.63
CA SER A 197 26.93 11.71 15.78
C SER A 197 27.36 13.00 16.50
N GLY A 198 27.78 12.89 17.75
CA GLY A 198 28.27 14.02 18.55
C GLY A 198 27.25 15.16 18.69
N GLU A 199 27.76 16.39 18.78
CA GLU A 199 26.96 17.59 19.05
C GLU A 199 25.99 17.98 17.91
N LYS A 200 26.30 17.58 16.66
CA LYS A 200 25.46 17.89 15.49
C LYS A 200 24.22 17.00 15.38
N LYS A 201 24.19 15.89 16.12
CA LYS A 201 23.13 14.87 16.09
C LYS A 201 21.74 15.47 16.34
N THR A 202 21.60 16.28 17.38
CA THR A 202 20.31 16.87 17.76
C THR A 202 19.75 17.75 16.64
N LEU A 203 20.59 18.62 16.07
CA LEU A 203 20.18 19.49 14.97
C LEU A 203 19.84 18.70 13.70
N ALA A 204 20.58 17.62 13.42
CA ALA A 204 20.27 16.75 12.29
C ALA A 204 18.88 16.11 12.45
N TYR A 205 18.59 15.50 13.60
CA TYR A 205 17.26 14.93 13.88
C TYR A 205 16.15 15.98 13.87
N HIS A 206 16.42 17.18 14.39
CA HIS A 206 15.48 18.29 14.30
C HIS A 206 15.09 18.59 12.86
N ARG A 207 16.07 18.69 11.94
CA ARG A 207 15.82 18.90 10.51
C ARG A 207 15.06 17.76 9.84
N TYR A 208 15.34 16.51 10.23
CA TYR A 208 14.52 15.35 9.82
C TYR A 208 13.07 15.57 10.23
N ILE A 209 12.81 15.77 11.52
CA ILE A 209 11.47 15.91 12.10
C ILE A 209 10.70 17.05 11.43
N GLU A 210 11.33 18.21 11.25
CA GLU A 210 10.68 19.36 10.60
C GLU A 210 10.34 19.09 9.13
N ALA A 211 11.22 18.42 8.38
CA ALA A 211 10.93 18.02 7.00
C ALA A 211 9.71 17.07 6.95
N PHE A 212 9.61 16.10 7.87
CA PHE A 212 8.45 15.21 7.97
C PHE A 212 7.17 15.97 8.32
N LYS A 213 7.20 16.90 9.27
CA LYS A 213 6.01 17.69 9.67
C LYS A 213 5.45 18.49 8.49
N PHE A 214 6.30 19.22 7.78
CA PHE A 214 5.89 19.99 6.59
C PHE A 214 5.33 19.07 5.49
N ALA A 215 6.04 17.98 5.18
CA ALA A 215 5.59 17.05 4.14
C ALA A 215 4.26 16.36 4.51
N ASN A 216 4.06 15.99 5.77
CA ASN A 216 2.82 15.38 6.24
C ASN A 216 1.63 16.33 6.14
N GLY A 217 1.81 17.61 6.48
CA GLY A 217 0.80 18.64 6.30
C GLY A 217 0.34 18.86 4.85
N LEU A 218 1.25 18.56 3.91
CA LEU A 218 1.03 18.67 2.48
C LEU A 218 0.48 17.38 1.84
N LYS A 219 0.50 16.24 2.55
CA LYS A 219 0.06 14.93 2.04
C LYS A 219 -1.36 14.96 1.48
N LYS A 220 -2.28 15.70 2.11
CA LYS A 220 -3.69 15.81 1.70
C LYS A 220 -3.91 16.36 0.28
N TYR A 221 -2.87 16.96 -0.31
CA TYR A 221 -2.90 17.46 -1.68
C TYR A 221 -2.53 16.41 -2.73
N ILE A 222 -2.03 15.24 -2.32
CA ILE A 222 -1.83 14.09 -3.20
C ILE A 222 -3.18 13.38 -3.35
N ARG A 223 -3.75 13.43 -4.55
CA ARG A 223 -5.09 12.91 -4.85
C ARG A 223 -5.11 12.27 -6.24
N ASP A 224 -6.21 11.60 -6.59
CA ASP A 224 -6.37 10.98 -7.90
C ASP A 224 -6.28 12.05 -9.02
N PRO A 225 -5.34 11.88 -9.97
CA PRO A 225 -5.13 12.83 -11.06
C PRO A 225 -6.34 13.01 -11.99
N LYS A 226 -7.29 12.07 -11.98
CA LYS A 226 -8.56 12.22 -12.74
C LYS A 226 -9.51 13.25 -12.13
N PHE A 227 -9.37 13.53 -10.84
CA PHE A 227 -10.29 14.39 -10.09
C PHE A 227 -9.62 15.69 -9.64
N VAL A 228 -8.30 15.72 -9.50
CA VAL A 228 -7.53 16.89 -9.07
C VAL A 228 -6.28 17.02 -9.92
N SER A 229 -5.90 18.26 -10.27
CA SER A 229 -4.69 18.53 -11.04
C SER A 229 -3.42 17.95 -10.39
N GLU A 230 -2.58 17.32 -11.21
CA GLU A 230 -1.27 16.80 -10.81
C GLU A 230 -0.23 17.89 -10.53
N GLU A 231 -0.49 19.16 -10.87
CA GLU A 231 0.50 20.23 -10.81
C GLU A 231 1.13 20.39 -9.43
N LEU A 232 0.32 20.32 -8.37
CA LEU A 232 0.83 20.45 -7.00
C LEU A 232 1.66 19.23 -6.60
N ALA A 233 1.25 18.02 -6.98
CA ALA A 233 2.02 16.80 -6.75
C ALA A 233 3.35 16.83 -7.52
N LYS A 234 3.38 17.39 -8.73
CA LYS A 234 4.61 17.62 -9.50
C LYS A 234 5.52 18.64 -8.83
N LYS A 235 4.98 19.69 -8.20
CA LYS A 235 5.81 20.64 -7.42
C LYS A 235 6.58 19.94 -6.30
N PHE A 236 6.03 18.91 -5.68
CA PHE A 236 6.70 18.17 -4.58
C PHE A 236 7.96 17.44 -5.04
N THR A 237 8.11 17.18 -6.34
CA THR A 237 9.30 16.55 -6.92
C THR A 237 10.36 17.55 -7.36
N THR A 238 10.13 18.86 -7.20
CA THR A 238 11.06 19.91 -7.63
C THR A 238 11.95 20.43 -6.50
N ASP A 239 13.21 20.73 -6.83
CA ASP A 239 14.16 21.32 -5.89
C ASP A 239 13.70 22.71 -5.41
N SER A 240 13.15 23.53 -6.29
CA SER A 240 12.67 24.88 -5.93
C SER A 240 11.59 24.86 -4.85
N PHE A 241 10.69 23.86 -4.89
CA PHE A 241 9.66 23.74 -3.87
C PHE A 241 10.23 23.22 -2.55
N ALA A 242 11.15 22.26 -2.61
CA ALA A 242 11.87 21.78 -1.43
C ALA A 242 12.70 22.90 -0.76
N ASP A 243 13.34 23.76 -1.55
CA ASP A 243 14.09 24.93 -1.07
C ASP A 243 13.18 25.95 -0.39
N HIS A 244 12.00 26.19 -0.97
CA HIS A 244 10.98 27.03 -0.34
C HIS A 244 10.57 26.46 1.03
N ILE A 245 10.21 25.18 1.13
CA ILE A 245 9.86 24.56 2.41
C ILE A 245 11.05 24.59 3.38
N ARG A 246 12.26 24.31 2.91
CA ARG A 246 13.48 24.35 3.73
C ARG A 246 13.74 25.74 4.32
N SER A 247 13.38 26.81 3.61
CA SER A 247 13.51 28.19 4.11
C SER A 247 12.58 28.50 5.29
N LEU A 248 11.50 27.72 5.47
CA LEU A 248 10.58 27.85 6.60
C LEU A 248 11.07 27.11 7.85
N ILE A 249 11.92 26.10 7.69
CA ILE A 249 12.48 25.31 8.79
C ILE A 249 13.50 26.15 9.58
N ARG A 250 13.30 26.28 10.88
CA ARG A 250 14.18 26.98 11.82
C ARG A 250 14.88 25.99 12.73
N ASP A 251 15.93 26.40 13.44
CA ASP A 251 16.58 25.60 14.48
C ASP A 251 15.77 25.57 15.81
N LYS A 252 14.44 25.61 15.69
CA LYS A 252 13.44 25.42 16.75
C LYS A 252 12.14 24.89 16.12
N THR A 253 11.33 24.18 16.90
CA THR A 253 10.00 23.77 16.45
C THR A 253 9.10 25.00 16.24
N LEU A 254 8.15 24.88 15.32
CA LEU A 254 7.13 25.88 15.04
C LEU A 254 5.79 25.45 15.66
N ASP A 255 4.83 26.38 15.68
CA ASP A 255 3.47 26.13 16.14
C ASP A 255 2.76 25.14 15.20
N PRO A 256 1.93 24.21 15.72
CA PRO A 256 1.29 23.15 14.92
C PRO A 256 0.51 23.65 13.70
N GLU A 257 -0.13 24.81 13.80
CA GLU A 257 -0.95 25.42 12.75
C GLU A 257 -0.15 25.71 11.47
N ILE A 258 1.14 25.99 11.61
CA ILE A 258 2.04 26.31 10.49
C ILE A 258 2.20 25.11 9.56
N TYR A 259 2.20 23.90 10.11
CA TYR A 259 2.35 22.68 9.32
C TYR A 259 1.04 22.27 8.65
N ASN A 260 -0.12 22.78 9.08
CA ASN A 260 -1.43 22.42 8.52
C ASN A 260 -1.71 20.90 8.53
N ILE A 261 -1.17 20.21 9.56
CA ILE A 261 -1.31 18.76 9.77
C ILE A 261 -2.76 18.47 10.17
N ALA A 262 -3.45 17.68 9.36
CA ALA A 262 -4.73 17.11 9.77
C ALA A 262 -4.48 15.94 10.74
N PRO A 263 -5.33 15.71 11.75
CA PRO A 263 -5.25 14.53 12.59
C PRO A 263 -5.31 13.27 11.71
N SER A 264 -4.26 12.45 11.70
CA SER A 264 -4.30 11.11 11.13
C SER A 264 -4.66 10.12 12.22
N VAL A 265 -5.57 9.20 11.91
CA VAL A 265 -5.69 7.97 12.69
C VAL A 265 -4.58 7.05 12.17
N ASP A 266 -3.60 6.77 13.01
CA ASP A 266 -2.53 5.83 12.67
C ASP A 266 -3.13 4.43 12.50
N GLY A 267 -3.11 3.94 11.26
CA GLY A 267 -3.48 2.58 10.88
C GLY A 267 -2.23 1.77 10.54
N VAL A 268 -2.13 0.55 11.06
CA VAL A 268 -1.10 -0.43 10.70
C VAL A 268 -1.72 -1.51 9.83
N GLY A 269 -1.04 -1.90 8.75
CA GLY A 269 -1.43 -3.05 7.93
C GLY A 269 -0.96 -2.97 6.48
N THR A 270 0.32 -3.20 6.21
CA THR A 270 0.83 -3.33 4.83
C THR A 270 1.99 -4.30 4.82
N THR A 271 2.12 -5.05 3.73
CA THR A 271 3.31 -5.83 3.44
C THR A 271 4.02 -5.28 2.22
N HIS A 272 5.34 -5.44 2.19
CA HIS A 272 6.15 -5.06 1.04
C HIS A 272 7.04 -6.22 0.62
N LEU A 273 7.19 -6.38 -0.68
CA LEU A 273 8.09 -7.35 -1.29
C LEU A 273 8.98 -6.65 -2.30
N SER A 274 10.26 -6.96 -2.25
CA SER A 274 11.26 -6.54 -3.24
C SER A 274 11.95 -7.78 -3.79
N VAL A 275 12.04 -7.88 -5.11
CA VAL A 275 12.67 -9.00 -5.82
C VAL A 275 13.61 -8.46 -6.88
N LEU A 276 14.82 -9.02 -6.96
CA LEU A 276 15.77 -8.81 -8.03
C LEU A 276 16.06 -10.18 -8.67
N ALA A 277 15.89 -10.28 -9.98
CA ALA A 277 16.17 -11.50 -10.74
C ALA A 277 17.57 -11.43 -11.38
N GLU A 278 18.12 -12.61 -11.70
CA GLU A 278 19.44 -12.74 -12.34
C GLU A 278 19.53 -12.06 -13.71
N ASP A 279 18.40 -11.90 -14.41
CA ASP A 279 18.31 -11.19 -15.69
C ASP A 279 18.28 -9.65 -15.53
N GLY A 280 18.45 -9.14 -14.31
CA GLY A 280 18.43 -7.72 -13.99
C GLY A 280 17.03 -7.14 -13.81
N SER A 281 15.97 -7.94 -13.95
CA SER A 281 14.60 -7.50 -13.64
C SER A 281 14.46 -7.22 -12.15
N ALA A 282 13.84 -6.08 -11.81
CA ALA A 282 13.56 -5.72 -10.43
C ALA A 282 12.08 -5.40 -10.21
N VAL A 283 11.54 -5.84 -9.09
CA VAL A 283 10.14 -5.68 -8.71
C VAL A 283 10.07 -5.15 -7.28
N SER A 284 9.21 -4.16 -7.07
CA SER A 284 8.89 -3.56 -5.77
C SER A 284 7.39 -3.46 -5.68
N VAL A 285 6.81 -4.17 -4.71
CA VAL A 285 5.36 -4.31 -4.58
C VAL A 285 4.98 -4.06 -3.13
N SER A 286 4.08 -3.11 -2.92
CA SER A 286 3.40 -2.89 -1.65
C SER A 286 1.95 -3.41 -1.77
N SER A 287 1.55 -4.29 -0.87
CA SER A 287 0.21 -4.91 -0.80
C SER A 287 -0.46 -4.59 0.52
N THR A 288 -1.75 -4.29 0.49
CA THR A 288 -2.47 -3.80 1.66
C THR A 288 -3.95 -4.15 1.62
N ILE A 289 -4.52 -4.36 2.80
CA ILE A 289 -5.97 -4.36 3.05
C ILE A 289 -6.37 -3.21 3.99
N ASN A 290 -5.51 -2.19 4.05
CA ASN A 290 -5.48 -1.05 4.95
C ASN A 290 -5.18 -1.41 6.42
N HIS A 291 -6.18 -1.57 7.27
CA HIS A 291 -5.93 -1.88 8.68
C HIS A 291 -5.63 -3.37 8.91
N ILE A 292 -5.15 -3.72 10.10
CA ILE A 292 -4.99 -5.13 10.51
C ILE A 292 -6.36 -5.83 10.42
N PHE A 293 -6.43 -6.87 9.58
CA PHE A 293 -7.66 -7.58 9.18
C PHE A 293 -8.69 -6.73 8.39
N GLY A 294 -8.27 -5.56 7.88
CA GLY A 294 -9.08 -4.66 7.08
C GLY A 294 -10.38 -4.27 7.76
N SER A 295 -11.49 -4.43 7.02
CA SER A 295 -12.86 -4.22 7.51
C SER A 295 -13.32 -5.24 8.56
N LYS A 296 -12.52 -6.29 8.78
CA LYS A 296 -12.85 -7.48 9.59
C LYS A 296 -14.04 -8.29 9.06
N ILE A 297 -14.55 -7.95 7.88
CA ILE A 297 -15.54 -8.75 7.16
C ILE A 297 -14.80 -9.92 6.51
N PHE A 298 -15.26 -11.13 6.84
CA PHE A 298 -14.77 -12.38 6.29
C PHE A 298 -15.87 -13.03 5.46
N SER A 299 -15.55 -13.40 4.22
CA SER A 299 -16.45 -14.12 3.32
C SER A 299 -16.30 -15.63 3.54
N PRO A 300 -17.22 -16.30 4.25
CA PRO A 300 -17.15 -17.75 4.48
C PRO A 300 -17.32 -18.56 3.18
N ARG A 301 -17.93 -17.98 2.13
CA ARG A 301 -18.08 -18.63 0.82
C ARG A 301 -16.82 -18.58 -0.03
N THR A 302 -15.86 -17.70 0.27
CA THR A 302 -14.62 -17.57 -0.53
C THR A 302 -13.33 -17.69 0.31
N GLY A 303 -13.42 -17.56 1.63
CA GLY A 303 -12.26 -17.51 2.51
C GLY A 303 -11.50 -16.19 2.49
N ILE A 304 -12.06 -15.12 1.92
CA ILE A 304 -11.40 -13.82 1.76
C ILE A 304 -11.72 -12.91 2.97
N ILE A 305 -10.69 -12.22 3.47
CA ILE A 305 -10.82 -11.11 4.42
C ILE A 305 -10.79 -9.80 3.64
N LEU A 306 -11.79 -8.93 3.84
CA LEU A 306 -11.99 -7.75 3.01
C LEU A 306 -11.26 -6.53 3.56
N ASN A 307 -10.69 -5.73 2.65
CA ASN A 307 -10.05 -4.45 2.97
C ASN A 307 -11.05 -3.43 3.54
N ASP A 308 -10.54 -2.41 4.21
CA ASP A 308 -11.25 -1.18 4.54
C ASP A 308 -10.56 0.05 3.93
N GLU A 309 -10.07 -0.08 2.70
CA GLU A 309 -9.25 0.96 2.06
C GLU A 309 -10.01 2.28 1.94
N LEU A 310 -11.32 2.25 1.63
CA LEU A 310 -12.14 3.47 1.50
C LEU A 310 -12.27 4.27 2.81
N SER A 311 -11.91 3.70 3.97
CA SER A 311 -11.85 4.45 5.23
C SER A 311 -10.83 5.59 5.20
N ASP A 312 -9.84 5.56 4.30
CA ASP A 312 -8.86 6.63 4.12
C ASP A 312 -9.46 7.92 3.54
N PHE A 313 -10.67 7.90 2.99
CA PHE A 313 -11.40 9.12 2.65
C PHE A 313 -11.94 9.84 3.89
N CYS A 314 -12.17 9.13 5.00
CA CYS A 314 -12.89 9.68 6.13
C CYS A 314 -12.09 10.75 6.86
N GLY A 315 -12.72 11.92 7.00
CA GLY A 315 -12.10 13.11 7.57
C GLY A 315 -11.02 13.75 6.68
N ARG A 316 -10.68 13.16 5.51
CA ARG A 316 -9.66 13.67 4.59
C ARG A 316 -10.23 14.38 3.36
N VAL A 317 -11.46 14.04 2.94
CA VAL A 317 -12.11 14.67 1.79
C VAL A 317 -13.51 15.18 2.12
N ASN A 318 -13.88 16.33 1.55
CA ASN A 318 -15.23 16.91 1.69
C ASN A 318 -16.26 16.26 0.76
N GLN A 319 -15.80 15.61 -0.32
CA GLN A 319 -16.62 14.95 -1.32
C GLN A 319 -15.90 13.70 -1.84
N ILE A 320 -16.66 12.61 -1.98
CA ILE A 320 -16.22 11.34 -2.58
C ILE A 320 -16.98 11.19 -3.89
N SER A 321 -16.28 10.82 -4.97
CA SER A 321 -16.87 10.64 -6.29
C SER A 321 -16.68 9.20 -6.76
N PRO A 322 -17.66 8.61 -7.49
CA PRO A 322 -17.50 7.29 -8.08
C PRO A 322 -16.26 7.22 -9.00
N GLY A 323 -15.48 6.15 -8.90
CA GLY A 323 -14.25 5.91 -9.66
C GLY A 323 -13.00 6.63 -9.14
N ASN A 324 -13.09 7.37 -8.03
CA ASN A 324 -11.95 8.06 -7.41
C ASN A 324 -11.06 7.09 -6.64
N GLN A 325 -9.77 7.08 -6.97
CA GLN A 325 -8.76 6.34 -6.23
C GLN A 325 -8.32 7.10 -4.98
N ILE A 326 -8.10 6.36 -3.90
CA ILE A 326 -7.66 6.93 -2.65
C ILE A 326 -6.18 7.27 -2.73
N SER A 327 -5.77 8.35 -2.04
CA SER A 327 -4.35 8.56 -1.80
C SER A 327 -3.82 7.48 -0.88
N THR A 328 -3.05 6.56 -1.44
CA THR A 328 -2.48 5.46 -0.68
C THR A 328 -1.20 5.92 0.00
N THR A 329 -1.11 5.60 1.28
CA THR A 329 0.09 5.82 2.07
C THR A 329 1.27 4.95 1.63
N PRO A 330 1.09 3.63 1.40
CA PRO A 330 2.21 2.79 0.98
C PRO A 330 2.68 3.20 -0.41
N SER A 331 3.99 3.37 -0.54
CA SER A 331 4.60 3.64 -1.84
C SER A 331 5.83 2.76 -2.07
N SER A 332 5.84 2.09 -3.21
CA SER A 332 6.99 1.33 -3.72
C SER A 332 7.90 2.28 -4.50
N THR A 333 9.11 2.55 -4.02
CA THR A 333 10.05 3.49 -4.65
C THR A 333 11.33 2.78 -5.05
N PHE A 334 11.79 3.03 -6.27
CA PHE A 334 13.08 2.56 -6.76
C PHE A 334 14.09 3.71 -6.83
N ILE A 335 15.35 3.45 -6.54
CA ILE A 335 16.45 4.37 -6.77
C ILE A 335 17.51 3.63 -7.57
N SER A 336 17.93 4.23 -8.69
CA SER A 336 19.02 3.74 -9.52
C SER A 336 20.12 4.79 -9.63
N GLN A 337 21.37 4.36 -9.71
CA GLN A 337 22.49 5.22 -10.11
C GLN A 337 22.79 5.02 -11.60
N SER A 338 22.77 6.08 -12.41
CA SER A 338 23.24 6.01 -13.80
C SER A 338 24.76 6.20 -13.83
N TRP A 339 25.50 5.23 -14.38
CA TRP A 339 26.91 5.41 -14.71
C TRP A 339 27.05 5.81 -16.18
N ASN A 340 27.77 6.90 -16.44
CA ASN A 340 28.25 7.19 -17.79
C ASN A 340 29.18 6.03 -18.22
N THR A 341 28.78 5.31 -19.27
CA THR A 341 29.47 4.10 -19.73
C THR A 341 30.78 4.44 -20.45
N SER A 342 31.90 4.29 -19.76
CA SER A 342 33.20 4.04 -20.38
C SER A 342 34.04 3.08 -19.54
N ALA A 343 33.58 1.83 -19.36
CA ALA A 343 34.40 0.63 -19.16
C ALA A 343 33.49 -0.56 -18.78
N SER A 344 33.88 -1.76 -19.22
CA SER A 344 33.17 -3.02 -19.02
C SER A 344 33.10 -3.44 -17.54
N GLN A 345 32.02 -3.06 -16.86
CA GLN A 345 31.36 -3.76 -15.74
C GLN A 345 30.36 -2.76 -15.12
N SER A 346 29.14 -2.73 -15.66
CA SER A 346 28.05 -1.95 -15.09
C SER A 346 27.41 -2.76 -13.95
N GLN A 347 27.81 -2.51 -12.71
CA GLN A 347 27.01 -2.90 -11.56
C GLN A 347 26.05 -1.74 -11.24
N SER A 348 24.76 -1.95 -11.49
CA SER A 348 23.71 -1.01 -11.09
C SER A 348 23.39 -1.22 -9.62
N LYS A 349 23.69 -0.25 -8.75
CA LYS A 349 23.18 -0.26 -7.36
C LYS A 349 21.71 0.14 -7.40
N LEU A 350 20.83 -0.79 -7.04
CA LEU A 350 19.40 -0.55 -6.90
C LEU A 350 19.06 -0.44 -5.41
N LEU A 351 18.62 0.74 -4.98
CA LEU A 351 18.13 0.94 -3.61
C LEU A 351 16.60 1.00 -3.63
N LEU A 352 15.96 0.24 -2.75
CA LEU A 352 14.51 0.22 -2.61
C LEU A 352 14.13 0.99 -1.34
N LEU A 353 13.33 2.04 -1.53
CA LEU A 353 12.81 2.84 -0.44
C LEU A 353 11.32 2.57 -0.24
N ILE A 354 10.92 2.42 1.01
CA ILE A 354 9.52 2.30 1.40
C ILE A 354 9.19 3.47 2.31
N TYR A 355 8.16 4.22 1.91
CA TYR A 355 7.53 5.22 2.76
C TYR A 355 6.13 4.73 3.13
N GLN A 356 5.86 4.69 4.44
CA GLN A 356 4.54 4.41 4.99
C GLN A 356 4.31 5.34 6.20
N ASP A 357 3.39 6.30 6.08
CA ASP A 357 2.87 7.21 7.13
C ASP A 357 3.73 7.28 8.38
N CYS A 358 4.76 8.12 8.31
CA CYS A 358 5.69 8.44 9.40
C CYS A 358 6.73 7.34 9.74
N SER A 359 6.71 6.20 9.07
CA SER A 359 7.77 5.19 9.12
C SER A 359 8.58 5.17 7.82
N PHE A 360 9.89 5.36 7.98
CA PHE A 360 10.86 5.35 6.89
C PHE A 360 11.73 4.11 7.04
N ASN A 361 11.54 3.13 6.15
CA ASN A 361 12.39 1.95 6.10
C ASN A 361 13.21 2.01 4.80
N ILE A 362 14.51 2.25 4.96
CA ILE A 362 15.47 2.02 3.87
C ILE A 362 15.82 0.53 3.92
N HIS A 363 15.47 -0.22 2.88
CA HIS A 363 16.04 -1.54 2.67
C HIS A 363 17.25 -1.40 1.73
N PHE A 364 18.44 -1.46 2.32
CA PHE A 364 19.67 -1.58 1.55
C PHE A 364 19.79 -3.01 1.02
N ASN A 365 19.50 -3.19 -0.26
CA ASN A 365 19.97 -4.37 -0.99
C ASN A 365 21.24 -3.96 -1.73
N THR A 366 22.40 -4.13 -1.09
CA THR A 366 23.69 -4.07 -1.78
C THR A 366 23.95 -5.42 -2.43
N TYR A 367 24.04 -5.45 -3.77
CA TYR A 367 24.55 -6.60 -4.53
C TYR A 367 25.67 -6.15 -5.45
#